data_AF-T0Z9M0-F1
#
_entry.id   AF-T0Z9M0-F1
#
_cell.length_a   1.000
_cell.length_b   1.000
_cell.length_c   1.000
_cell.angle_alpha   90.00
_cell.angle_beta   90.00
_cell.angle_gamma   90.00
#
_symmetry.space_group_name_H-M   'P 1'
#
loop_
_entity.id
_entity.type
_entity.pdbx_description
1 polymer ?
#
loop_
_entity_poly.entity_id
_entity_poly.type
_entity_poly.pdbx_seq_one_letter_code
_entity_poly.pdbx_strand_id
1 'polypeptide(L)'
;MVEELSLLPGARVLLPLGRIAYDQVRWAVEALYGRSGRFPSFSHGLRHPLGPGAPVVWASYHPSPRNVQTGLLSEEAFRAVLRALKQDLLGSYPTREAPE
;
A
#
# COMPACT_ATOMS: atom_id res chain seq x y z
N MET A 1 -1.75 -9.69 11.56
CA MET A 1 -1.42 -8.36 10.97
C MET A 1 -0.21 -7.68 11.61
N VAL A 2 -0.26 -7.19 12.87
CA VAL A 2 0.90 -6.49 13.48
C VAL A 2 2.13 -7.40 13.53
N GLU A 3 1.96 -8.62 14.02
CA GLU A 3 3.01 -9.64 14.08
C GLU A 3 3.58 -9.94 12.69
N GLU A 4 2.73 -10.25 11.71
CA GLU A 4 3.16 -10.47 10.31
C GLU A 4 3.98 -9.31 9.73
N LEU A 5 3.55 -8.05 9.93
CA LEU A 5 4.29 -6.90 9.44
C LEU A 5 5.63 -6.73 10.15
N SER A 6 5.72 -7.05 11.44
CA SER A 6 6.98 -6.99 12.18
C SER A 6 8.01 -8.00 11.67
N LEU A 7 7.57 -9.11 11.07
CA LEU A 7 8.42 -10.12 10.42
C LEU A 7 8.87 -9.71 9.01
N LEU A 8 8.41 -8.57 8.49
CA LEU A 8 8.75 -8.07 7.16
C LEU A 8 9.53 -6.73 7.24
N PRO A 9 10.73 -6.70 7.84
CA PRO A 9 11.49 -5.45 8.05
C PRO A 9 11.91 -4.76 6.74
N GLY A 10 11.95 -5.51 5.62
CA GLY A 10 12.22 -4.99 4.29
C GLY A 10 10.99 -4.46 3.55
N ALA A 11 9.80 -4.50 4.14
CA ALA A 11 8.59 -3.99 3.51
C ALA A 11 8.69 -2.47 3.30
N ARG A 12 8.73 -2.04 2.04
CA ARG A 12 8.79 -0.62 1.66
C ARG A 12 7.43 -0.05 1.29
N VAL A 13 6.50 -0.90 0.88
CA VAL A 13 5.15 -0.50 0.46
C VAL A 13 4.14 -1.52 0.97
N LEU A 14 3.00 -1.01 1.45
CA LEU A 14 1.82 -1.80 1.82
C LEU A 14 0.67 -1.45 0.87
N LEU A 15 0.03 -2.44 0.26
CA LEU A 15 -1.13 -2.26 -0.62
C LEU A 15 -2.34 -3.06 -0.12
N PRO A 16 -3.08 -2.56 0.88
CA PRO A 16 -4.39 -3.10 1.23
C PRO A 16 -5.38 -3.07 0.06
N LEU A 17 -6.10 -4.17 -0.11
CA LEU A 17 -7.14 -4.36 -1.12
C LEU A 17 -8.52 -4.28 -0.46
N GLY A 18 -9.20 -3.15 -0.62
CA GLY A 18 -10.49 -2.87 -0.01
C GLY A 18 -10.40 -2.19 1.36
N ARG A 19 -11.55 -1.68 1.83
CA ARG A 19 -11.66 -0.91 3.08
C ARG A 19 -11.23 -1.71 4.31
N ILE A 20 -11.68 -2.96 4.43
CA ILE A 20 -11.37 -3.80 5.59
C ILE A 20 -9.85 -3.99 5.72
N ALA A 21 -9.17 -4.36 4.63
CA ALA A 21 -7.72 -4.50 4.63
C ALA A 21 -7.01 -3.17 4.95
N TYR A 22 -7.54 -2.05 4.45
CA TYR A 22 -7.00 -0.73 4.73
C TYR A 22 -7.09 -0.35 6.20
N ASP A 23 -8.24 -0.62 6.84
CA ASP A 23 -8.43 -0.36 8.26
C ASP A 23 -7.48 -1.22 9.11
N GLN A 24 -7.28 -2.50 8.76
CA GLN A 24 -6.31 -3.36 9.45
C GLN A 24 -4.86 -2.88 9.28
N VAL A 25 -4.48 -2.46 8.07
CA VAL A 25 -3.16 -1.87 7.80
C VAL A 25 -2.97 -0.61 8.61
N ARG A 26 -3.97 0.29 8.62
CA ARG A 26 -3.95 1.52 9.42
C ARG A 26 -3.63 1.21 10.89
N TRP A 27 -4.38 0.30 11.50
CA TRP A 27 -4.17 -0.05 12.91
C TRP A 27 -2.77 -0.62 13.14
N ALA A 28 -2.30 -1.48 12.23
CA ALA A 28 -1.00 -2.10 12.39
C ALA A 28 0.16 -1.11 12.23
N VAL A 29 0.07 -0.16 11.29
CA VAL A 29 1.12 0.85 11.11
C VAL A 29 1.08 1.93 12.19
N GLU A 30 -0.09 2.25 12.74
CA GLU A 30 -0.22 3.09 13.93
C GLU A 30 0.52 2.47 15.11
N ALA A 31 0.34 1.16 15.34
CA ALA A 31 1.00 0.42 16.40
C ALA A 31 2.52 0.28 16.22
N LEU A 32 2.99 0.04 14.99
CA LEU A 32 4.41 -0.23 14.71
C LEU A 32 5.26 1.03 14.51
N TYR A 33 4.70 2.10 13.94
CA TYR A 33 5.46 3.29 13.53
C TYR A 33 5.04 4.58 14.26
N GLY A 34 4.13 4.48 15.24
CA GLY A 34 3.81 5.60 16.13
C GLY A 34 3.07 6.78 15.49
N ARG A 35 2.28 6.52 14.43
CA ARG A 35 1.56 7.57 13.69
C ARG A 35 0.13 7.78 14.18
N SER A 36 -0.06 8.51 15.28
CA SER A 36 -1.38 8.91 15.81
C SER A 36 -2.05 10.09 15.08
N GLY A 37 -1.62 10.41 13.85
CA GLY A 37 -2.15 11.54 13.05
C GLY A 37 -3.41 11.21 12.22
N ARG A 38 -3.90 12.18 11.45
CA ARG A 38 -5.04 11.99 10.52
C ARG A 38 -4.66 11.01 9.41
N PHE A 39 -4.96 9.73 9.63
CA PHE A 39 -4.91 8.72 8.58
C PHE A 39 -6.00 9.03 7.55
N PRO A 40 -5.67 9.12 6.24
CA PRO A 40 -6.64 9.49 5.23
C PRO A 40 -7.77 8.46 5.13
N SER A 41 -8.93 8.89 4.66
CA SER A 41 -10.03 7.98 4.37
C SER A 41 -9.69 7.06 3.19
N PHE A 42 -10.18 5.82 3.24
CA PHE A 42 -9.97 4.84 2.18
C PHE A 42 -10.51 5.34 0.84
N SER A 43 -9.65 5.32 -0.18
CA SER A 43 -9.98 5.61 -1.58
C SER A 43 -9.06 4.81 -2.51
N HIS A 44 -9.54 4.48 -3.72
CA HIS A 44 -8.71 3.81 -4.71
C HIS A 44 -7.62 4.76 -5.23
N GLY A 45 -6.37 4.28 -5.30
CA GLY A 45 -5.22 5.06 -5.72
C GLY A 45 -4.65 5.97 -4.62
N LEU A 46 -5.12 5.85 -3.38
CA LEU A 46 -4.54 6.57 -2.25
C LEU A 46 -3.05 6.22 -2.11
N ARG A 47 -2.24 7.24 -1.80
CA ARG A 47 -0.84 7.12 -1.38
C ARG A 47 -0.61 7.91 -0.10
N HIS A 48 -0.07 7.26 0.93
CA HIS A 48 0.20 7.85 2.24
C HIS A 48 1.58 7.43 2.78
N PRO A 49 2.60 8.30 2.65
CA PRO A 49 3.92 8.05 3.22
C PRO A 49 3.90 8.11 4.74
N LEU A 50 4.39 7.08 5.42
CA LEU A 50 4.51 7.02 6.89
C LEU A 50 5.78 7.70 7.45
N GLY A 51 6.58 8.32 6.59
CA GLY A 51 7.81 9.03 6.97
C GLY A 51 9.06 8.15 6.87
N PRO A 52 10.23 8.71 7.23
CA PRO A 52 11.51 8.01 7.09
C PRO A 52 11.54 6.68 7.86
N GLY A 53 12.07 5.64 7.23
CA GLY A 53 12.21 4.31 7.85
C GLY A 53 10.91 3.49 7.92
N ALA A 54 9.77 4.03 7.49
CA ALA A 54 8.49 3.34 7.46
C ALA A 54 8.00 3.13 6.00
N PRO A 55 7.16 2.11 5.74
CA PRO A 55 6.63 1.86 4.41
C PRO A 55 5.67 2.97 3.96
N VAL A 56 5.51 3.11 2.64
CA VAL A 56 4.42 3.91 2.07
C VAL A 56 3.16 3.06 2.00
N VAL A 57 2.04 3.56 2.52
CA VAL A 57 0.75 2.88 2.41
C VAL A 57 0.05 3.35 1.15
N TRP A 58 -0.27 2.41 0.27
CA TRP A 58 -1.14 2.62 -0.87
C TRP A 58 -2.51 2.01 -0.60
N ALA A 59 -3.54 2.34 -1.38
CA ALA A 59 -4.81 1.61 -1.29
C ALA A 59 -5.46 1.42 -2.65
N SER A 60 -6.14 0.30 -2.81
CA SER A 60 -6.98 0.03 -3.97
C SER A 60 -8.30 -0.57 -3.53
N TYR A 61 -9.36 -0.37 -4.31
CA TYR A 61 -10.48 -1.30 -4.29
C TYR A 61 -10.00 -2.73 -4.51
N HIS A 62 -10.72 -3.67 -3.89
CA HIS A 62 -10.41 -5.09 -4.00
C HIS A 62 -10.75 -5.58 -5.42
N PRO A 63 -9.88 -6.34 -6.10
CA PRO A 63 -10.15 -6.93 -7.40
C PRO A 63 -11.07 -8.16 -7.30
N SER A 64 -12.20 -8.01 -6.59
CA SER A 64 -13.21 -9.08 -6.51
C SER A 64 -14.03 -9.13 -7.81
N PRO A 65 -14.60 -10.30 -8.16
CA PRO A 65 -15.48 -10.41 -9.33
C PRO A 65 -16.59 -9.37 -9.31
N ARG A 66 -17.22 -9.13 -8.16
CA ARG A 66 -18.25 -8.10 -7.99
C ARG A 66 -17.77 -6.72 -8.39
N ASN A 67 -16.62 -6.26 -7.89
CA ASN A 67 -16.13 -4.90 -8.18
C ASN A 67 -15.77 -4.71 -9.65
N VAL A 68 -15.25 -5.76 -10.29
CA VAL A 68 -14.93 -5.76 -11.73
C VAL A 68 -16.21 -5.77 -12.56
N GLN A 69 -17.16 -6.64 -12.23
CA GLN A 69 -18.44 -6.78 -12.95
C GLN A 69 -19.32 -5.54 -12.83
N THR A 70 -19.36 -4.88 -11.67
CA THR A 70 -20.12 -3.63 -11.49
C THR A 70 -19.40 -2.38 -12.01
N GLY A 71 -18.19 -2.53 -12.57
CA GLY A 71 -17.38 -1.41 -13.06
C GLY A 71 -16.79 -0.51 -11.97
N LEU A 72 -16.89 -0.89 -10.69
CA LEU A 72 -16.29 -0.13 -9.58
C LEU A 72 -14.77 -0.12 -9.67
N LEU A 73 -14.18 -1.19 -10.22
CA LEU A 73 -12.75 -1.29 -10.48
C LEU A 73 -12.52 -1.93 -11.86
N SER A 74 -11.99 -1.16 -12.80
CA SER A 74 -11.49 -1.71 -14.06
C SER A 74 -10.09 -2.31 -13.88
N GLU A 75 -9.73 -3.23 -14.77
CA GLU A 75 -8.38 -3.77 -14.84
C GLU A 75 -7.35 -2.65 -15.07
N GLU A 76 -7.66 -1.69 -15.93
CA GLU A 76 -6.80 -0.54 -16.21
C GLU A 76 -6.56 0.33 -14.97
N ALA A 77 -7.61 0.61 -14.19
CA ALA A 77 -7.50 1.38 -12.96
C ALA A 77 -6.62 0.64 -11.93
N PHE A 78 -6.81 -0.67 -11.77
CA PHE A 78 -5.96 -1.47 -10.90
C PHE A 78 -4.49 -1.46 -11.36
N ARG A 79 -4.24 -1.65 -12.67
CA ARG A 79 -2.91 -1.57 -13.26
C ARG A 79 -2.28 -0.18 -13.12
N ALA A 80 -3.07 0.89 -13.13
CA ALA A 80 -2.59 2.25 -12.89
C ALA A 80 -2.02 2.38 -11.47
N VAL A 81 -2.70 1.85 -10.45
CA VAL A 81 -2.18 1.82 -9.07
C VAL A 81 -0.88 1.04 -8.98
N LEU A 82 -0.81 -0.16 -9.58
CA LEU A 82 0.42 -0.97 -9.56
C LEU A 82 1.60 -0.28 -10.26
N ARG A 83 1.35 0.40 -11.39
CA ARG A 83 2.39 1.17 -12.10
C ARG A 83 2.89 2.35 -11.26
N ALA A 84 1.98 3.12 -10.68
CA ALA A 84 2.33 4.27 -9.85
C ALA A 84 3.11 3.84 -8.59
N LEU A 85 2.66 2.77 -7.94
CA LEU A 85 3.36 2.14 -6.81
C LEU A 85 4.78 1.69 -7.20
N LYS A 86 4.94 1.05 -8.37
CA LYS A 86 6.25 0.60 -8.84
C LYS A 86 7.17 1.78 -9.13
N GLN A 87 6.66 2.85 -9.73
CA GLN A 87 7.44 4.07 -9.99
C GLN A 87 7.89 4.75 -8.70
N ASP A 88 6.99 4.89 -7.72
CA ASP A 88 7.28 5.43 -6.40
C ASP A 88 8.33 4.60 -5.66
N LEU A 89 8.18 3.27 -5.74
CA LEU A 89 9.16 2.33 -5.20
C LEU A 89 10.51 2.54 -5.88
N LEU A 90 10.61 2.42 -7.21
CA LEU A 90 11.88 2.53 -7.95
C LEU A 90 12.56 3.88 -7.82
N GLY A 91 11.82 4.99 -7.79
CA GLY A 91 12.37 6.33 -7.53
C GLY A 91 12.97 6.48 -6.14
N SER A 92 12.65 5.55 -5.23
CA SER A 92 13.17 5.48 -3.86
C SER A 92 14.27 4.43 -3.67
N TYR A 93 14.71 3.74 -4.75
CA TYR A 93 15.85 2.80 -4.73
C TYR A 93 17.09 3.50 -5.28
N PRO A 94 18.25 3.49 -4.57
CA PRO A 94 19.50 3.52 -5.30
C PRO A 94 19.53 2.25 -6.16
N THR A 95 19.79 2.40 -7.47
CA THR A 95 19.94 1.28 -8.40
C THR A 95 20.83 0.23 -7.76
N ARG A 96 20.28 -0.94 -7.41
CA ARG A 96 21.11 -2.08 -7.03
C ARG A 96 21.76 -2.57 -8.31
N GLU A 97 23.07 -2.36 -8.44
CA GLU A 97 23.87 -3.14 -9.39
C GLU A 97 23.62 -4.62 -9.08
N ALA A 98 23.26 -5.37 -10.12
CA ALA A 98 23.02 -6.80 -9.99
C ALA A 98 24.32 -7.48 -9.53
N PRO A 99 24.27 -8.46 -8.61
CA PRO A 99 25.45 -9.29 -8.37
C PRO A 99 25.76 -10.08 -9.64
N GLU A 100 27.02 -10.05 -10.05
CA GLU A 100 27.60 -10.84 -11.15
C GLU A 100 27.33 -12.34 -11.00
#